data_AF-A0A958UUL8-F1
#
_entry.id   AF-A0A958UUL8-F1
#
_cell.length_a   1.000
_cell.length_b   1.000
_cell.length_c   1.000
_cell.angle_alpha   90.00
_cell.angle_beta   90.00
_cell.angle_gamma   90.00
#
_symmetry.space_group_name_H-M   'P 1'
#
loop_
_entity.id
_entity.type
_entity.pdbx_description
1 polymer ?
#
loop_
_entity_poly.entity_id
_entity_poly.type
_entity_poly.pdbx_seq_one_letter_code
_entity_poly.pdbx_strand_id
1 'polypeptide(L)'
;MKKANFKKVDGINHASGETCQFINLSIHDNPGSGIGSWKYTADTKIIGCYIYNNGYDDSDRGHGVGIYVQNISDKNRLIQDCVIFNNYYKGVEIWSATSGTKMEFVKNVILENNVLFNNGNPSGVFRDNVIVASNDNEGINVAKHIVLKDNVLYHNVDF
;
A
#
# COMPACT_ATOMS: atom_id res chain seq x y z
N MET A 1 -14.79 16.82 -1.70
CA MET A 1 -16.02 16.38 -0.99
C MET A 1 -16.70 15.31 -1.83
N LYS A 2 -16.87 14.10 -1.28
CA LYS A 2 -17.57 13.01 -1.97
C LYS A 2 -18.98 13.44 -2.41
N LYS A 3 -19.31 13.24 -3.68
CA LYS A 3 -20.68 13.42 -4.19
C LYS A 3 -21.59 12.31 -3.64
N ALA A 4 -22.89 12.57 -3.53
CA ALA A 4 -23.88 11.64 -2.94
C ALA A 4 -23.89 10.22 -3.55
N ASN A 5 -23.40 10.05 -4.79
CA ASN A 5 -23.34 8.76 -5.49
C ASN A 5 -21.91 8.22 -5.71
N PHE A 6 -20.91 8.77 -5.00
CA PHE A 6 -19.55 8.28 -5.09
C PHE A 6 -19.45 6.86 -4.52
N LYS A 7 -18.86 5.94 -5.29
CA LYS A 7 -18.57 4.58 -4.85
C LYS A 7 -17.07 4.37 -4.84
N LYS A 8 -16.54 4.00 -3.67
CA LYS A 8 -15.15 3.57 -3.55
C LYS A 8 -15.00 2.19 -4.20
N VAL A 9 -14.03 2.05 -5.09
CA VAL A 9 -13.67 0.76 -5.71
C VAL A 9 -12.15 0.67 -5.76
N ASP A 10 -11.59 -0.37 -5.16
CA ASP A 10 -10.16 -0.66 -5.22
C ASP A 10 -9.85 -1.45 -6.50
N GLY A 11 -8.65 -1.30 -7.06
CA GLY A 11 -8.27 -2.00 -8.29
C GLY A 11 -8.19 -3.52 -8.10
N ILE A 12 -7.36 -3.98 -7.16
CA ILE A 12 -7.28 -5.39 -6.75
C ILE A 12 -7.58 -5.50 -5.26
N ASN A 13 -8.54 -6.35 -4.92
CA ASN A 13 -8.88 -6.68 -3.55
C ASN A 13 -8.49 -8.14 -3.22
N HIS A 14 -7.23 -8.34 -2.82
CA HIS A 14 -6.68 -9.65 -2.47
C HIS A 14 -7.02 -10.03 -1.02
N ALA A 15 -8.24 -10.52 -0.83
CA ALA A 15 -8.81 -10.85 0.48
C ALA A 15 -8.68 -12.33 0.87
N SER A 16 -8.37 -13.22 -0.09
CA SER A 16 -8.22 -14.67 0.13
C SER A 16 -7.23 -15.27 -0.87
N GLY A 17 -6.73 -16.47 -0.56
CA GLY A 17 -5.72 -17.18 -1.35
C GLY A 17 -4.31 -17.00 -0.80
N GLU A 18 -3.49 -18.04 -0.92
CA GLU A 18 -2.04 -17.97 -0.67
C GLU A 18 -1.29 -18.10 -1.99
N THR A 19 -0.04 -17.65 -2.05
CA THR A 19 0.86 -17.78 -3.21
C THR A 19 0.35 -17.05 -4.47
N CYS A 20 -0.61 -16.13 -4.32
CA CYS A 20 -1.13 -15.33 -5.41
C CYS A 20 -0.04 -14.42 -6.00
N GLN A 21 -0.03 -14.33 -7.32
CA GLN A 21 0.96 -13.54 -8.07
C GLN A 21 0.24 -12.53 -8.95
N PHE A 22 0.62 -11.27 -8.81
CA PHE A 22 0.13 -10.14 -9.58
C PHE A 22 1.32 -9.57 -10.35
N ILE A 23 1.42 -9.89 -11.64
CA ILE A 23 2.63 -9.68 -12.43
C ILE A 23 2.30 -8.82 -13.65
N ASN A 24 3.13 -7.80 -13.91
CA ASN A 24 3.06 -6.93 -15.10
C ASN A 24 1.68 -6.28 -15.31
N LEU A 25 1.05 -5.84 -14.21
CA LEU A 25 -0.25 -5.18 -14.26
C LEU A 25 -0.09 -3.66 -14.27
N SER A 26 -0.98 -2.97 -14.99
CA SER A 26 -1.19 -1.53 -14.85
C SER A 26 -2.48 -1.29 -14.09
N ILE A 27 -2.40 -0.69 -12.91
CA ILE A 27 -3.52 -0.47 -11.99
C ILE A 27 -3.61 1.03 -11.73
N HIS A 28 -4.59 1.68 -12.35
CA HIS A 28 -4.67 3.13 -12.31
C HIS A 28 -6.09 3.68 -12.37
N ASP A 29 -6.22 4.94 -11.94
CA ASP A 29 -7.45 5.73 -11.98
C ASP A 29 -8.65 5.06 -11.28
N ASN A 30 -8.38 4.20 -10.29
CA ASN A 30 -9.42 3.60 -9.46
C ASN A 30 -9.89 4.60 -8.39
N PRO A 31 -11.19 4.72 -8.10
CA PRO A 31 -11.73 5.56 -7.02
C PRO A 31 -11.52 4.90 -5.64
N GLY A 32 -10.32 4.38 -5.38
CA GLY A 32 -9.95 3.57 -4.23
C GLY A 32 -8.45 3.30 -4.24
N SER A 33 -7.99 2.33 -3.46
CA SER A 33 -6.57 1.92 -3.49
C SER A 33 -6.27 1.11 -4.75
N GLY A 34 -5.01 1.11 -5.19
CA GLY A 34 -4.56 0.26 -6.29
C GLY A 34 -4.68 -1.23 -5.93
N ILE A 35 -3.96 -1.67 -4.90
CA ILE A 35 -4.01 -3.04 -4.38
C ILE A 35 -4.25 -3.04 -2.87
N GLY A 36 -5.23 -3.82 -2.41
CA GLY A 36 -5.34 -4.26 -1.01
C GLY A 36 -4.88 -5.71 -0.87
N SER A 37 -3.76 -5.94 -0.20
CA SER A 37 -3.19 -7.27 0.07
C SER A 37 -3.36 -7.59 1.56
N TRP A 38 -4.47 -8.26 1.89
CA TRP A 38 -5.02 -8.26 3.25
C TRP A 38 -4.46 -9.36 4.17
N LYS A 39 -4.66 -9.16 5.48
CA LYS A 39 -4.04 -9.92 6.57
C LYS A 39 -4.10 -11.45 6.48
N TYR A 40 -5.16 -12.04 5.92
CA TYR A 40 -5.37 -13.49 5.86
C TYR A 40 -4.92 -14.14 4.54
N THR A 41 -4.07 -13.45 3.78
CA THR A 41 -3.37 -14.03 2.64
C THR A 41 -1.89 -14.26 2.99
N ALA A 42 -1.15 -14.99 2.16
CA ALA A 42 0.26 -15.27 2.43
C ALA A 42 1.06 -15.43 1.13
N ASP A 43 2.38 -15.25 1.21
CA ASP A 43 3.33 -15.48 0.11
C ASP A 43 2.93 -14.78 -1.21
N THR A 44 2.37 -13.58 -1.09
CA THR A 44 1.91 -12.80 -2.24
C THR A 44 3.09 -12.19 -2.96
N LYS A 45 3.07 -12.25 -4.29
CA LYS A 45 4.05 -11.58 -5.14
C LYS A 45 3.37 -10.51 -5.98
N ILE A 46 3.87 -9.28 -5.90
CA ILE A 46 3.44 -8.15 -6.71
C ILE A 46 4.70 -7.68 -7.46
N ILE A 47 4.79 -7.97 -8.76
CA ILE A 47 6.05 -7.88 -9.52
C ILE A 47 5.82 -7.11 -10.83
N GLY A 48 6.66 -6.12 -11.12
CA GLY A 48 6.66 -5.44 -12.42
C GLY A 48 5.41 -4.58 -12.68
N CYS A 49 4.70 -4.17 -11.62
CA CYS A 49 3.43 -3.46 -11.76
C CYS A 49 3.62 -1.93 -11.85
N TYR A 50 2.77 -1.29 -12.63
CA TYR A 50 2.60 0.18 -12.65
C TYR A 50 1.33 0.53 -11.88
N ILE A 51 1.46 1.27 -10.77
CA ILE A 51 0.34 1.53 -9.85
C ILE A 51 0.25 3.03 -9.56
N TYR A 52 -0.71 3.72 -10.18
CA TYR A 52 -0.72 5.17 -10.17
C TYR A 52 -2.10 5.82 -10.25
N ASN A 53 -2.20 7.08 -9.84
CA ASN A 53 -3.45 7.87 -9.86
C ASN A 53 -4.64 7.19 -9.18
N ASN A 54 -4.40 6.24 -8.26
CA ASN A 54 -5.49 5.60 -7.54
C ASN A 54 -5.89 6.46 -6.35
N GLY A 55 -7.19 6.62 -6.18
CA GLY A 55 -7.80 7.24 -5.04
C GLY A 55 -8.75 8.37 -5.39
N TYR A 56 -8.99 9.24 -4.42
CA TYR A 56 -9.92 10.36 -4.53
C TYR A 56 -9.69 11.36 -3.40
N ASP A 57 -10.18 12.59 -3.58
CA ASP A 57 -10.20 13.62 -2.55
C ASP A 57 -11.49 13.65 -1.75
N ASP A 58 -11.37 13.81 -0.44
CA ASP A 58 -12.49 14.11 0.44
C ASP A 58 -12.27 15.41 1.24
N SER A 59 -13.21 15.77 2.12
CA SER A 59 -13.13 17.02 2.89
C SER A 59 -11.95 17.10 3.86
N ASP A 60 -11.38 15.96 4.25
CA ASP A 60 -10.26 15.88 5.19
C ASP A 60 -8.90 15.79 4.47
N ARG A 61 -8.78 14.88 3.49
CA ARG A 61 -7.53 14.61 2.75
C ARG A 61 -7.80 13.77 1.50
N GLY A 62 -6.73 13.52 0.74
CA GLY A 62 -6.66 12.43 -0.22
C GLY A 62 -6.75 11.05 0.42
N HIS A 63 -7.43 10.14 -0.27
CA HIS A 63 -7.63 8.73 0.10
C HIS A 63 -7.26 7.82 -1.07
N GLY A 64 -6.87 6.57 -0.78
CA GLY A 64 -6.45 5.60 -1.79
C GLY A 64 -4.92 5.53 -1.87
N VAL A 65 -4.38 4.37 -1.46
CA VAL A 65 -2.94 4.11 -1.55
C VAL A 65 -2.61 3.33 -2.82
N GLY A 66 -1.36 3.33 -3.24
CA GLY A 66 -0.90 2.42 -4.30
C GLY A 66 -1.07 0.96 -3.87
N ILE A 67 -0.44 0.57 -2.76
CA ILE A 67 -0.57 -0.77 -2.18
C ILE A 67 -0.79 -0.66 -0.67
N TYR A 68 -1.85 -1.27 -0.18
CA TYR A 68 -2.07 -1.52 1.24
C TYR A 68 -1.70 -2.97 1.57
N VAL A 69 -0.87 -3.20 2.59
CA VAL A 69 -0.39 -4.54 2.95
C VAL A 69 -0.52 -4.83 4.43
N GLN A 70 -0.99 -6.04 4.71
CA GLN A 70 -0.95 -6.69 6.01
C GLN A 70 -0.53 -8.14 5.82
N ASN A 71 0.06 -8.74 6.85
CA ASN A 71 0.47 -10.14 6.79
C ASN A 71 0.43 -10.78 8.18
N ILE A 72 -0.45 -11.77 8.39
CA ILE A 72 -0.42 -12.57 9.61
C ILE A 72 0.61 -13.72 9.53
N SER A 73 0.92 -14.15 8.31
CA SER A 73 1.74 -15.31 8.03
C SER A 73 3.22 -15.11 8.35
N ASP A 74 3.93 -16.21 8.55
CA ASP A 74 5.39 -16.24 8.64
C ASP A 74 6.09 -16.24 7.26
N LYS A 75 5.33 -16.37 6.17
CA LYS A 75 5.84 -16.25 4.80
C LYS A 75 5.99 -14.78 4.39
N ASN A 76 7.04 -14.50 3.62
CA ASN A 76 7.27 -13.15 3.10
C ASN A 76 6.26 -12.78 2.02
N ARG A 77 5.82 -11.53 2.01
CA ARG A 77 5.22 -10.89 0.84
C ARG A 77 6.29 -10.14 0.08
N LEU A 78 6.27 -10.24 -1.24
CA LEU A 78 7.24 -9.61 -2.12
C LEU A 78 6.55 -8.56 -2.98
N ILE A 79 7.07 -7.33 -2.92
CA ILE A 79 6.77 -6.24 -3.85
C ILE A 79 8.08 -5.90 -4.56
N GLN A 80 8.15 -6.18 -5.85
CA GLN A 80 9.41 -6.11 -6.59
C GLN A 80 9.24 -5.44 -7.96
N ASP A 81 10.24 -4.66 -8.38
CA ASP A 81 10.30 -4.04 -9.72
C ASP A 81 9.06 -3.21 -10.10
N CYS A 82 8.33 -2.67 -9.11
CA CYS A 82 7.12 -1.89 -9.34
C CYS A 82 7.44 -0.39 -9.45
N VAL A 83 6.62 0.32 -10.22
CA VAL A 83 6.61 1.79 -10.31
C VAL A 83 5.30 2.31 -9.73
N ILE A 84 5.35 2.98 -8.57
CA ILE A 84 4.16 3.36 -7.78
C ILE A 84 4.15 4.87 -7.51
N PHE A 85 3.23 5.60 -8.12
CA PHE A 85 3.32 7.05 -8.13
C PHE A 85 1.99 7.77 -8.19
N ASN A 86 1.97 9.03 -7.76
CA ASN A 86 0.80 9.90 -7.85
C ASN A 86 -0.50 9.25 -7.34
N ASN A 87 -0.47 8.36 -6.34
CA ASN A 87 -1.71 7.94 -5.69
C ASN A 87 -2.21 9.09 -4.80
N TYR A 88 -3.51 9.22 -4.60
CA TYR A 88 -4.09 10.36 -3.86
C TYR A 88 -3.70 10.35 -2.37
N TYR A 89 -3.29 9.20 -1.83
CA TYR A 89 -2.72 9.11 -0.50
C TYR A 89 -1.26 8.66 -0.51
N LYS A 90 -0.94 7.47 -0.03
CA LYS A 90 0.45 6.97 0.10
C LYS A 90 0.82 6.02 -1.04
N GLY A 91 2.11 5.78 -1.23
CA GLY A 91 2.59 4.77 -2.17
C GLY A 91 2.30 3.36 -1.66
N VAL A 92 3.07 2.89 -0.68
CA VAL A 92 2.88 1.61 0.01
C VAL A 92 2.61 1.85 1.49
N GLU A 93 1.52 1.27 2.00
CA GLU A 93 1.11 1.35 3.39
C GLU A 93 1.11 -0.04 4.01
N ILE A 94 2.20 -0.36 4.73
CA ILE A 94 2.31 -1.57 5.55
C ILE A 94 1.78 -1.22 6.93
N TRP A 95 0.46 -1.39 7.12
CA TRP A 95 -0.21 -0.85 8.30
C TRP A 95 -1.33 -1.73 8.85
N SER A 96 -1.51 -1.65 10.16
CA SER A 96 -2.66 -2.24 10.83
C SER A 96 -3.14 -1.42 12.02
N ALA A 97 -4.44 -1.13 12.02
CA ALA A 97 -5.15 -0.49 13.13
C ALA A 97 -5.29 -1.36 14.38
N THR A 98 -5.06 -2.67 14.24
CA THR A 98 -5.72 -3.67 15.09
C THR A 98 -5.06 -3.81 16.46
N SER A 99 -5.37 -2.90 17.38
CA SER A 99 -5.15 -3.08 18.81
C SER A 99 -6.10 -4.14 19.38
N GLY A 100 -5.70 -4.84 20.44
CA GLY A 100 -6.55 -5.79 21.18
C GLY A 100 -6.80 -7.16 20.55
N THR A 101 -6.34 -7.43 19.32
CA THR A 101 -6.43 -8.79 18.74
C THR A 101 -5.34 -9.74 19.20
N LYS A 102 -4.29 -9.22 19.86
CA LYS A 102 -3.08 -9.98 20.23
C LYS A 102 -2.42 -10.71 19.04
N MET A 103 -2.52 -10.10 17.86
CA MET A 103 -2.00 -10.65 16.61
C MET A 103 -1.05 -9.67 15.94
N GLU A 104 -0.12 -10.21 15.16
CA GLU A 104 0.92 -9.48 14.46
C GLU A 104 0.57 -9.43 12.96
N PHE A 105 0.42 -8.23 12.41
CA PHE A 105 0.01 -8.02 11.02
C PHE A 105 0.99 -7.16 10.23
N VAL A 106 1.92 -6.48 10.88
CA VAL A 106 2.93 -5.63 10.25
C VAL A 106 4.24 -6.40 10.22
N LYS A 107 4.28 -7.52 9.49
CA LYS A 107 5.42 -8.44 9.48
C LYS A 107 5.73 -9.04 8.12
N ASN A 108 6.98 -9.44 7.90
CA ASN A 108 7.42 -10.28 6.78
C ASN A 108 7.01 -9.70 5.41
N VAL A 109 7.48 -8.48 5.11
CA VAL A 109 7.25 -7.81 3.84
C VAL A 109 8.57 -7.34 3.26
N ILE A 110 8.81 -7.65 2.00
CA ILE A 110 10.00 -7.29 1.24
C ILE A 110 9.57 -6.34 0.12
N LEU A 111 10.14 -5.15 0.10
CA LEU A 111 10.10 -4.19 -1.00
C LEU A 111 11.49 -4.18 -1.63
N GLU A 112 11.61 -4.64 -2.87
CA GLU A 112 12.89 -4.73 -3.57
C GLU A 112 12.85 -4.03 -4.93
N ASN A 113 13.83 -3.17 -5.22
CA ASN A 113 14.02 -2.56 -6.53
C ASN A 113 12.78 -1.82 -7.09
N ASN A 114 11.97 -1.21 -6.22
CA ASN A 114 10.81 -0.44 -6.64
C ASN A 114 11.15 1.04 -6.78
N VAL A 115 10.40 1.74 -7.63
CA VAL A 115 10.45 3.20 -7.76
C VAL A 115 9.13 3.78 -7.28
N LEU A 116 9.17 4.61 -6.24
CA LEU A 116 7.98 5.25 -5.68
C LEU A 116 8.16 6.75 -5.60
N PHE A 117 7.21 7.49 -6.16
CA PHE A 117 7.33 8.94 -6.19
C PHE A 117 6.01 9.69 -6.23
N ASN A 118 6.04 10.94 -5.73
CA ASN A 118 4.94 11.89 -5.85
C ASN A 118 3.58 11.40 -5.32
N ASN A 119 3.55 10.39 -4.45
CA ASN A 119 2.31 9.99 -3.80
C ASN A 119 1.78 11.14 -2.92
N GLY A 120 0.47 11.33 -2.93
CA GLY A 120 -0.25 12.45 -2.33
C GLY A 120 -0.36 13.69 -3.24
N ASN A 121 0.47 13.80 -4.28
CA ASN A 121 0.48 14.96 -5.18
C ASN A 121 -0.89 15.28 -5.82
N PRO A 122 -1.69 14.31 -6.31
CA PRO A 122 -3.00 14.63 -6.89
C PRO A 122 -3.95 15.34 -5.91
N SER A 123 -3.77 15.10 -4.60
CA SER A 123 -4.51 15.73 -3.51
C SER A 123 -3.89 17.04 -3.03
N GLY A 124 -2.88 17.55 -3.74
CA GLY A 124 -2.19 18.81 -3.45
C GLY A 124 -1.18 18.76 -2.30
N VAL A 125 -0.91 17.59 -1.72
CA VAL A 125 0.04 17.44 -0.59
C VAL A 125 0.80 16.14 -0.73
N PHE A 126 2.13 16.20 -0.85
CA PHE A 126 2.97 15.01 -0.83
C PHE A 126 2.79 14.19 0.46
N ARG A 127 2.80 12.86 0.31
CA ARG A 127 2.64 11.86 1.37
C ARG A 127 3.70 10.78 1.24
N ASP A 128 3.85 9.99 2.30
CA ASP A 128 4.84 8.92 2.37
C ASP A 128 4.78 8.00 1.14
N ASN A 129 5.92 7.82 0.49
CA ASN A 129 6.07 6.80 -0.55
C ASN A 129 6.00 5.39 0.06
N VAL A 130 6.56 5.19 1.26
CA VAL A 130 6.41 3.97 2.05
C VAL A 130 6.18 4.34 3.51
N ILE A 131 5.15 3.78 4.13
CA ILE A 131 4.97 3.84 5.59
C ILE A 131 4.90 2.42 6.18
N VAL A 132 5.55 2.25 7.32
CA VAL A 132 5.51 1.04 8.15
C VAL A 132 5.09 1.46 9.53
N ALA A 133 3.88 1.09 9.94
CA ALA A 133 3.36 1.49 11.24
C ALA A 133 2.24 0.56 11.72
N SER A 134 1.93 0.61 13.00
CA SER A 134 0.74 -0.01 13.58
C SER A 134 0.14 0.93 14.61
N ASN A 135 -1.13 0.71 14.95
CA ASN A 135 -1.74 1.34 16.13
C ASN A 135 -1.55 0.44 17.37
N ASP A 136 -0.36 -0.14 17.52
CA ASP A 136 -0.02 -1.02 18.64
C ASP A 136 0.27 -0.21 19.90
N ASN A 137 -0.40 -0.57 20.99
CA ASN A 137 -0.21 0.02 22.31
C ASN A 137 0.12 -1.04 23.39
N GLU A 138 0.24 -2.31 22.98
CA GLU A 138 0.50 -3.45 23.87
C GLU A 138 1.87 -4.09 23.61
N GLY A 139 2.62 -3.64 22.61
CA GLY A 139 3.91 -4.22 22.22
C GLY A 139 3.78 -5.53 21.45
N ILE A 140 2.62 -5.82 20.86
CA ILE A 140 2.34 -7.08 20.15
C ILE A 140 2.47 -6.88 18.66
N ASN A 141 1.71 -5.96 18.08
CA ASN A 141 1.69 -5.75 16.63
C ASN A 141 2.81 -4.78 16.19
N VAL A 142 4.02 -5.02 16.69
CA VAL A 142 5.21 -4.26 16.35
C VAL A 142 5.69 -4.65 14.96
N ALA A 143 6.13 -3.66 14.18
CA ALA A 143 6.67 -3.91 12.86
C ALA A 143 7.91 -4.82 12.93
N LYS A 144 7.94 -5.92 12.15
CA LYS A 144 9.07 -6.86 12.16
C LYS A 144 9.36 -7.48 10.80
N HIS A 145 10.63 -7.79 10.55
CA HIS A 145 11.08 -8.39 9.29
C HIS A 145 10.57 -7.64 8.05
N ILE A 146 10.69 -6.31 8.09
CA ILE A 146 10.38 -5.45 6.95
C ILE A 146 11.71 -5.13 6.26
N VAL A 147 11.82 -5.47 4.98
CA VAL A 147 13.03 -5.26 4.19
C VAL A 147 12.72 -4.27 3.09
N LEU A 148 13.41 -3.14 3.09
CA LEU A 148 13.44 -2.20 1.98
C LEU A 148 14.84 -2.29 1.36
N LYS A 149 14.93 -2.86 0.16
CA LYS A 149 16.20 -3.09 -0.54
C LYS A 149 16.17 -2.45 -1.93
N ASP A 150 17.19 -1.66 -2.24
CA ASP A 150 17.40 -1.08 -3.58
C ASP A 150 16.22 -0.25 -4.14
N ASN A 151 15.34 0.27 -3.28
CA ASN A 151 14.21 1.10 -3.72
C ASN A 151 14.64 2.56 -3.93
N VAL A 152 14.03 3.21 -4.91
CA VAL A 152 14.18 4.65 -5.17
C VAL A 152 12.90 5.37 -4.73
N LEU A 153 13.00 6.23 -3.71
CA LEU A 153 11.88 6.96 -3.14
C LEU A 153 12.12 8.47 -3.24
N TYR A 154 11.25 9.22 -3.91
CA TYR A 154 11.43 10.67 -4.03
C TYR A 154 10.12 11.46 -4.20
N HIS A 155 10.20 12.76 -3.96
CA HIS A 155 9.19 13.72 -4.40
C HIS A 155 9.87 14.75 -5.28
N ASN A 156 9.28 15.05 -6.43
CA ASN A 156 9.70 16.19 -7.24
C ASN A 156 9.17 17.44 -6.55
N VAL A 157 10.04 18.26 -5.99
CA VAL A 157 9.66 19.46 -5.23
C VAL A 157 9.78 20.75 -6.05
N ASP A 158 10.33 20.67 -7.27
CA ASP A 158 10.47 21.80 -8.18
C ASP A 158 9.39 21.74 -9.27
N PHE A 159 8.46 22.69 -9.25
CA PHE A 159 7.49 22.96 -10.31
C PHE A 159 7.43 24.46 -10.62
#